data_AF-A0A397JIL3-F1
#
_entry.id   AF-A0A397JIL3-F1
#
_cell.length_a   1.000
_cell.length_b   1.000
_cell.length_c   1.000
_cell.angle_alpha   90.00
_cell.angle_beta   90.00
_cell.angle_gamma   90.00
#
_symmetry.space_group_name_H-M   'P 1'
#
loop_
_entity.id
_entity.type
_entity.pdbx_description
1 polymer ?
#
loop_
_entity_poly.entity_id
_entity_poly.type
_entity_poly.pdbx_seq_one_letter_code
_entity_poly.pdbx_strand_id
1 'polypeptide(L)'
;MKGDLGKTTRAIQIFKNINMIVFTYTNALAKDFREKRDVKAQTWHSFFKWNGVREWTPERMGEKKFPRVVIRDEVYTVPKHILEMFIKYLLEQKCQVICCRNNAQPPPFFGEMSHNWLKKNINYYEEVKTDYRGKCPKLHELKKAMCRKNNRIQSDLFCGALPIIEKWKYLEAE
;
A
#
# COMPACT_ATOMS: atom_id res chain seq x y z
N MET A 1 -12.62 -0.59 -8.57
CA MET A 1 -11.31 -0.67 -7.88
C MET A 1 -10.41 0.47 -8.35
N LYS A 2 -9.94 1.39 -7.48
CA LYS A 2 -8.76 2.23 -7.77
C LYS A 2 -7.50 1.37 -7.64
N GLY A 3 -7.43 0.31 -8.45
CA GLY A 3 -6.31 -0.61 -8.49
C GLY A 3 -5.16 0.07 -9.20
N ASP A 4 -4.14 0.42 -8.40
CA ASP A 4 -2.76 0.59 -8.85
C ASP A 4 -2.39 1.92 -9.54
N LEU A 5 -2.56 3.03 -8.81
CA LEU A 5 -2.18 4.39 -9.23
C LEU A 5 -0.66 4.69 -9.08
N GLY A 6 0.19 3.67 -8.96
CA GLY A 6 1.64 3.85 -8.85
C GLY A 6 2.12 4.62 -7.61
N LYS A 7 1.34 4.68 -6.52
CA LYS A 7 1.63 5.53 -5.35
C LYS A 7 2.96 5.18 -4.69
N THR A 8 3.18 3.89 -4.45
CA THR A 8 4.43 3.38 -3.88
C THR A 8 5.60 3.63 -4.82
N THR A 9 5.41 3.48 -6.13
CA THR A 9 6.42 3.79 -7.16
C THR A 9 6.80 5.27 -7.16
N ARG A 10 5.82 6.18 -7.09
CA ARG A 10 6.06 7.63 -7.01
C ARG A 10 6.82 8.00 -5.74
N ALA A 11 6.46 7.43 -4.59
CA ALA A 11 7.19 7.65 -3.34
C ALA A 11 8.65 7.17 -3.46
N ILE A 12 8.88 5.97 -3.98
CA ILE A 12 10.22 5.43 -4.24
C ILE A 12 11.05 6.36 -5.12
N GLN A 13 10.48 6.89 -6.21
CA GLN A 13 11.18 7.81 -7.12
C GLN A 13 11.61 9.10 -6.44
N ILE A 14 10.76 9.68 -5.58
CA ILE A 14 11.08 10.90 -4.82
C ILE A 14 12.24 10.66 -3.86
N PHE A 15 12.27 9.50 -3.20
CA PHE A 15 13.23 9.19 -2.13
C PHE A 15 14.39 8.27 -2.55
N LYS A 16 14.56 8.02 -3.86
CA LYS A 16 15.52 7.04 -4.40
C LYS A 16 16.98 7.25 -3.95
N ASN A 17 17.36 8.51 -3.70
CA ASN A 17 18.73 8.89 -3.30
C ASN A 17 18.89 8.98 -1.77
N ILE A 18 17.87 8.62 -1.00
CA ILE A 18 17.88 8.63 0.46
C ILE A 18 17.90 7.19 0.94
N ASN A 19 18.55 6.92 2.08
CA ASN A 19 18.50 5.60 2.72
C ASN A 19 17.06 5.27 3.14
N MET A 20 16.32 4.63 2.24
CA MET A 20 14.92 4.27 2.40
C MET A 20 14.72 2.76 2.49
N ILE A 21 13.62 2.35 3.10
CA ILE A 21 13.11 0.98 3.06
C ILE A 21 11.62 0.98 2.72
N VAL A 22 11.20 0.01 1.92
CA VAL A 22 9.78 -0.24 1.62
C VAL A 22 9.27 -1.39 2.48
N PHE A 23 8.25 -1.14 3.29
CA PHE A 23 7.51 -2.16 4.01
C PHE A 23 6.33 -2.64 3.18
N THR A 24 6.31 -3.95 2.93
CA THR A 24 5.26 -4.62 2.17
C THR A 24 4.42 -5.51 3.07
N TYR A 25 3.23 -5.89 2.59
CA TYR A 25 2.38 -6.88 3.26
C TYR A 25 2.93 -8.30 3.12
N THR A 26 3.44 -8.67 1.93
CA THR A 26 3.95 -10.02 1.65
C THR A 26 5.45 -10.06 1.36
N ASN A 27 6.07 -11.21 1.64
CA ASN A 27 7.47 -11.50 1.29
C ASN A 27 7.68 -11.53 -0.23
N ALA A 28 6.69 -12.01 -0.99
CA ALA A 28 6.74 -12.03 -2.45
C ALA A 28 6.85 -10.61 -3.02
N LEU A 29 6.04 -9.67 -2.52
CA LEU A 29 6.13 -8.27 -2.94
C LEU A 29 7.46 -7.63 -2.53
N ALA A 30 7.97 -7.93 -1.33
CA ALA A 30 9.29 -7.46 -0.92
C ALA A 30 10.41 -7.99 -1.84
N LYS A 31 10.29 -9.25 -2.29
CA LYS A 31 11.22 -9.87 -3.24
C LYS A 31 11.16 -9.17 -4.59
N ASP A 32 9.97 -8.87 -5.11
CA ASP A 32 9.79 -8.10 -6.35
C ASP A 32 10.48 -6.73 -6.29
N PHE A 33 10.31 -5.98 -5.19
CA PHE A 33 10.98 -4.70 -5.00
C PHE A 33 12.51 -4.82 -4.99
N ARG A 34 13.05 -5.85 -4.33
CA ARG A 34 14.51 -6.05 -4.26
C ARG A 34 15.10 -6.48 -5.60
N GLU A 35 14.50 -7.48 -6.24
CA GLU A 35 15.09 -8.14 -7.41
C GLU A 35 14.81 -7.40 -8.71
N LYS A 36 13.61 -6.83 -8.86
CA LYS A 36 13.21 -6.20 -10.14
C LYS A 36 13.32 -4.68 -10.12
N ARG A 37 13.30 -4.07 -8.94
CA ARG A 37 13.27 -2.60 -8.80
C ARG A 37 14.49 -2.03 -8.10
N ASP A 38 15.40 -2.88 -7.64
CA ASP A 38 16.60 -2.49 -6.89
C ASP A 38 16.29 -1.58 -5.69
N VAL A 39 15.22 -1.90 -4.97
CA VAL A 39 14.78 -1.16 -3.78
C VAL A 39 14.88 -2.04 -2.54
N LYS A 40 15.49 -1.52 -1.48
CA LYS A 40 15.47 -2.16 -0.16
C LYS A 40 14.02 -2.31 0.31
N ALA A 41 13.57 -3.55 0.44
CA ALA A 41 12.23 -3.87 0.88
C ALA A 41 12.20 -5.10 1.77
N GLN A 42 11.24 -5.15 2.70
CA GLN A 42 10.94 -6.32 3.53
C GLN A 42 9.53 -6.19 4.10
N THR A 43 9.01 -7.27 4.68
CA THR A 43 7.74 -7.15 5.41
C THR A 43 7.94 -6.39 6.72
N TRP A 44 6.90 -5.67 7.13
CA TRP A 44 6.90 -5.00 8.42
C TRP A 44 6.95 -6.02 9.57
N HIS A 45 6.33 -7.20 9.44
CA HIS A 45 6.45 -8.30 10.38
C HIS A 45 7.91 -8.69 10.62
N SER A 46 8.68 -8.92 9.55
CA SER A 46 10.11 -9.23 9.66
C SER A 46 10.92 -8.05 10.15
N PHE A 47 10.55 -6.81 9.80
CA PHE A 47 11.24 -5.63 10.30
C PHE A 47 11.13 -5.52 11.80
N PHE A 48 9.89 -5.59 12.32
CA PHE A 48 9.56 -5.44 13.72
C PHE A 48 9.75 -6.73 14.55
N LYS A 49 10.09 -7.87 13.91
CA LYS A 49 10.06 -9.20 14.56
C LYS A 49 8.73 -9.43 15.30
N TRP A 50 7.62 -9.04 14.66
CA TRP A 50 6.28 -9.20 15.20
C TRP A 50 5.59 -10.42 14.60
N ASN A 51 5.05 -11.28 15.47
CA ASN A 51 4.44 -12.56 15.12
C ASN A 51 2.91 -12.53 15.07
N GLY A 52 2.27 -11.36 15.22
CA GLY A 52 0.82 -11.22 15.11
C GLY A 52 0.03 -11.43 16.40
N VAL A 53 0.62 -11.99 17.46
CA VAL A 53 -0.13 -12.53 18.60
C VAL A 53 0.14 -11.80 19.92
N ARG A 54 1.35 -11.30 20.12
CA ARG A 54 1.77 -10.70 21.40
C ARG A 54 1.93 -9.18 21.29
N GLU A 55 1.82 -8.52 22.44
CA GLU A 55 2.33 -7.15 22.60
C GLU A 55 3.78 -7.10 22.12
N TRP A 56 4.07 -6.06 21.34
CA TRP A 56 5.37 -5.81 20.77
C TRP A 56 6.12 -4.84 21.65
N THR A 57 7.41 -5.12 21.89
CA THR A 57 8.30 -4.21 22.59
C THR A 57 9.56 -3.97 21.74
N PRO A 58 10.18 -2.77 21.85
CA PRO A 58 11.37 -2.43 21.07
C PRO A 58 12.53 -3.42 21.20
N GLU A 59 12.73 -4.03 22.37
CA GLU A 59 13.87 -4.90 22.68
C GLU A 59 13.92 -6.12 21.75
N ARG A 60 12.75 -6.57 21.26
CA ARG A 60 12.66 -7.70 20.33
C ARG A 60 13.42 -7.46 19.04
N MET A 61 13.54 -6.21 18.61
CA MET A 61 14.28 -5.82 17.42
C MET A 61 15.76 -6.20 17.52
N GLY A 62 16.31 -6.12 18.73
CA GLY A 62 17.75 -6.02 18.95
C GLY A 62 18.31 -4.71 18.39
N GLU A 63 19.64 -4.58 18.41
CA GLU A 63 20.31 -3.45 17.78
C GLU A 63 20.09 -3.45 16.27
N LYS A 64 19.55 -2.35 15.75
CA LYS A 64 19.24 -2.21 14.32
C LYS A 64 19.49 -0.80 13.85
N LYS A 65 20.09 -0.66 12.67
CA LYS A 65 20.22 0.63 12.00
C LYS A 65 18.88 1.00 11.37
N PHE A 66 18.37 2.18 11.71
CA PHE A 66 17.13 2.70 11.16
C PHE A 66 17.37 3.48 9.86
N PRO A 67 16.50 3.30 8.84
CA PRO A 67 16.55 4.11 7.63
C PRO A 67 16.08 5.53 7.92
N ARG A 68 16.45 6.49 7.06
CA ARG A 68 15.93 7.86 7.18
C ARG A 68 14.46 7.93 6.75
N VAL A 69 14.07 7.10 5.77
CA VAL A 69 12.72 7.09 5.22
C VAL A 69 12.16 5.66 5.22
N VAL A 70 10.93 5.52 5.71
CA VAL A 70 10.16 4.27 5.67
C VAL A 70 8.93 4.51 4.82
N ILE A 71 8.83 3.81 3.70
CA ILE A 71 7.62 3.79 2.86
C ILE A 71 6.83 2.55 3.23
N ARG A 72 5.62 2.72 3.74
CA ARG A 72 4.72 1.63 4.08
C ARG A 72 3.65 1.50 3.02
N ASP A 73 3.65 0.36 2.32
CA ASP A 73 2.59 0.02 1.39
C ASP A 73 1.40 -0.62 2.13
N GLU A 74 0.20 -0.47 1.56
CA GLU A 74 -1.04 -1.14 1.99
C GLU A 74 -1.37 -0.99 3.49
N VAL A 75 -1.26 0.22 4.01
CA VAL A 75 -1.43 0.56 5.44
C VAL A 75 -2.80 0.16 6.03
N TYR A 76 -3.78 -0.13 5.19
CA TYR A 76 -5.18 -0.41 5.56
C TYR A 76 -5.44 -1.82 6.08
N THR A 77 -4.49 -2.72 5.89
CA THR A 77 -4.62 -4.12 6.33
C THR A 77 -4.35 -4.29 7.83
N VAL A 78 -3.85 -3.25 8.51
CA VAL A 78 -3.36 -3.33 9.89
C VAL A 78 -4.27 -2.57 10.85
N PRO A 79 -4.63 -3.17 12.01
CA PRO A 79 -5.44 -2.51 13.03
C PRO A 79 -4.77 -1.22 13.54
N LYS A 80 -5.58 -0.22 13.93
CA LYS A 80 -5.10 1.09 14.40
C LYS A 80 -4.06 0.99 15.51
N HIS A 81 -4.32 0.22 16.57
CA HIS A 81 -3.42 0.15 17.74
C HIS A 81 -2.01 -0.37 17.36
N ILE A 82 -1.95 -1.39 16.49
CA ILE A 82 -0.69 -1.92 15.95
C ILE A 82 0.00 -0.90 15.05
N LEU A 83 -0.77 -0.26 14.17
CA LEU A 83 -0.23 0.74 13.26
C LEU A 83 0.38 1.92 14.01
N GLU A 84 -0.36 2.44 14.98
CA GLU A 84 0.01 3.57 15.81
C GLU A 84 1.30 3.30 16.58
N MET A 85 1.40 2.13 17.23
CA MET A 85 2.59 1.70 17.96
C MET A 85 3.84 1.70 17.08
N PHE A 86 3.78 1.10 15.88
CA PHE A 86 4.94 1.07 14.99
C PHE A 86 5.30 2.44 14.42
N ILE A 87 4.30 3.27 14.10
CA ILE A 87 4.56 4.62 13.59
C ILE A 87 5.23 5.48 14.67
N LYS A 88 4.71 5.46 15.91
CA LYS A 88 5.32 6.19 17.02
C LYS A 88 6.77 5.80 17.24
N TYR A 89 7.04 4.50 17.27
CA TYR A 89 8.40 4.01 17.43
C TYR A 89 9.33 4.44 16.29
N LEU A 90 8.88 4.38 15.02
CA LEU A 90 9.68 4.87 13.90
C LEU A 90 9.98 6.37 14.01
N LEU A 91 9.00 7.17 14.46
CA LEU A 91 9.17 8.61 14.66
C LEU A 91 10.17 8.90 15.79
N GLU A 92 10.15 8.15 16.89
CA GLU A 92 11.14 8.22 17.97
C GLU A 92 12.56 7.93 17.47
N GLN A 93 12.69 6.98 16.53
CA GLN A 93 13.95 6.67 15.83
C GLN A 93 14.29 7.69 14.72
N LYS A 94 13.61 8.85 14.69
CA LYS A 94 13.80 9.94 13.72
C LYS A 94 13.61 9.51 12.25
N CYS A 95 12.80 8.48 12.01
CA CYS A 95 12.43 8.06 10.67
C CYS A 95 11.30 8.94 10.13
N GLN A 96 11.39 9.33 8.85
CA GLN A 96 10.24 9.86 8.12
C GLN A 96 9.38 8.70 7.61
N VAL A 97 8.09 8.68 7.97
CA VAL A 97 7.18 7.60 7.59
C VAL A 97 6.20 8.07 6.51
N ILE A 98 6.16 7.34 5.39
CA ILE A 98 5.28 7.61 4.26
C ILE A 98 4.29 6.46 4.15
N CYS A 99 3.00 6.75 4.29
CA CYS A 99 1.94 5.76 4.23
C CYS A 99 1.25 5.78 2.85
N CYS A 100 1.45 4.73 2.06
CA CYS A 100 0.78 4.56 0.78
C CYS A 100 -0.56 3.83 0.96
N ARG A 101 -1.64 4.46 0.47
CA ARG A 101 -3.01 4.01 0.70
C ARG A 101 -3.70 3.60 -0.60
N ASN A 102 -4.53 2.56 -0.54
CA ASN A 102 -5.57 2.33 -1.53
C ASN A 102 -6.97 2.30 -0.89
N ASN A 103 -7.81 3.30 -1.19
CA ASN A 103 -9.17 3.42 -0.60
C ASN A 103 -10.13 2.32 -1.05
N ALA A 104 -9.73 1.47 -2.00
CA ALA A 104 -10.51 0.33 -2.47
C ALA A 104 -10.08 -1.01 -1.83
N GLN A 105 -9.10 -1.00 -0.93
CA GLN A 105 -8.66 -2.21 -0.22
C GLN A 105 -9.57 -2.54 0.97
N PRO A 106 -9.68 -3.83 1.33
CA PRO A 106 -10.50 -4.27 2.45
C PRO A 106 -10.02 -3.66 3.77
N PRO A 107 -10.93 -3.48 4.75
CA PRO A 107 -10.56 -3.06 6.10
C PRO A 107 -9.68 -4.13 6.78
N PRO A 108 -9.05 -3.78 7.92
CA PRO A 108 -8.36 -4.77 8.74
C PRO A 108 -9.30 -5.93 9.10
N PHE A 109 -8.75 -7.14 9.20
CA PHE A 109 -9.52 -8.33 9.60
C PHE A 109 -10.07 -8.22 11.04
N PHE A 110 -9.40 -7.45 11.90
CA PHE A 110 -9.78 -7.23 13.29
C PHE A 110 -9.37 -5.82 13.75
N GLY A 111 -9.99 -5.33 14.82
CA GLY A 111 -9.66 -4.06 15.47
C GLY A 111 -10.15 -2.81 14.73
N GLU A 112 -9.90 -1.64 15.33
CA GLU A 112 -10.34 -0.36 14.77
C GLU A 112 -9.62 -0.03 13.46
N MET A 113 -10.35 0.55 12.51
CA MET A 113 -9.78 1.10 11.29
C MET A 113 -8.84 2.26 11.59
N SER A 114 -7.63 2.22 11.01
CA SER A 114 -6.61 3.25 11.18
C SER A 114 -6.88 4.55 10.41
N HIS A 115 -7.91 4.60 9.56
CA HIS A 115 -8.18 5.73 8.65
C HIS A 115 -8.29 7.09 9.34
N ASN A 116 -9.24 7.19 10.27
CA ASN A 116 -9.55 8.46 10.92
C ASN A 116 -8.39 8.92 11.79
N TRP A 117 -7.68 7.98 12.38
CA TRP A 117 -6.48 8.26 13.16
C TRP A 117 -5.34 8.77 12.27
N LEU A 118 -5.04 8.10 11.15
CA LEU A 118 -4.02 8.57 10.19
C LEU A 118 -4.35 9.98 9.71
N LYS A 119 -5.59 10.24 9.29
CA LYS A 119 -6.00 11.57 8.83
C LYS A 119 -5.75 12.69 9.85
N LYS A 120 -5.89 12.40 11.14
CA LYS A 120 -5.67 13.37 12.22
C LYS A 120 -4.20 13.57 12.58
N ASN A 121 -3.35 12.58 12.30
CA ASN A 121 -1.97 12.53 12.77
C ASN A 121 -0.92 12.61 11.64
N ILE A 122 -1.33 12.88 10.40
CA ILE A 122 -0.42 13.09 9.27
C ILE A 122 -0.06 14.56 9.09
N ASN A 123 1.21 14.84 8.85
CA ASN A 123 1.68 16.19 8.52
C ASN A 123 1.33 16.61 7.09
N TYR A 124 1.13 15.65 6.18
CA TYR A 124 0.83 15.89 4.78
C TYR A 124 -0.04 14.77 4.19
N TYR A 125 -0.99 15.15 3.33
CA TYR A 125 -1.87 14.23 2.61
C TYR A 125 -1.98 14.62 1.15
N GLU A 126 -1.71 13.67 0.26
CA GLU A 126 -1.94 13.82 -1.18
C GLU A 126 -2.77 12.66 -1.71
N GLU A 127 -3.88 12.96 -2.40
CA GLU A 127 -4.61 11.95 -3.15
C GLU A 127 -4.11 11.92 -4.59
N VAL A 128 -3.37 10.86 -4.96
CA VAL A 128 -3.05 10.58 -6.36
C VAL A 128 -4.34 10.22 -7.09
N LYS A 129 -4.72 11.03 -8.09
CA LYS A 129 -5.94 10.84 -8.89
C LYS A 129 -5.69 10.17 -10.24
N THR A 130 -4.45 10.19 -10.73
CA THR A 130 -4.08 9.70 -12.06
C THR A 130 -3.79 8.20 -12.04
N ASP A 131 -4.48 7.43 -12.89
CA ASP A 131 -4.19 6.00 -13.14
C ASP A 131 -3.11 5.90 -14.22
N TYR A 132 -1.90 5.53 -13.80
CA TYR A 132 -0.76 5.38 -14.70
C TYR A 132 -0.66 3.99 -15.35
N ARG A 133 -1.46 3.00 -14.90
CA ARG A 133 -1.43 1.62 -15.41
C ARG A 133 -2.55 1.33 -16.40
N GLY A 134 -3.70 1.97 -16.24
CA GLY A 134 -4.81 1.82 -17.19
C GLY A 134 -4.53 2.56 -18.51
N LYS A 135 -3.91 1.89 -19.49
CA LYS A 135 -3.78 2.45 -20.86
C LYS A 135 -5.14 2.66 -21.55
N CYS A 136 -6.18 1.92 -21.14
CA CYS A 136 -7.52 1.96 -21.74
C CYS A 136 -8.48 2.92 -21.01
N PRO A 137 -9.03 3.95 -21.67
CA PRO A 137 -10.01 4.88 -21.09
C PRO A 137 -11.28 4.19 -20.56
N LYS A 138 -11.80 3.18 -21.28
CA LYS A 138 -12.99 2.42 -20.86
C LYS A 138 -12.75 1.64 -19.57
N LEU A 139 -11.56 1.06 -19.42
CA LEU A 139 -11.18 0.37 -18.19
C LEU A 139 -11.05 1.37 -17.02
N HIS A 140 -10.60 2.58 -17.29
CA HIS A 140 -10.50 3.63 -16.27
C HIS A 140 -11.90 4.08 -15.79
N GLU A 141 -12.83 4.30 -16.71
CA GLU A 141 -14.25 4.57 -16.41
C GLU A 141 -14.87 3.46 -15.57
N LEU A 142 -14.70 2.19 -15.99
CA LEU A 142 -15.21 1.02 -15.26
C LEU A 142 -14.63 0.92 -13.85
N LYS A 143 -13.30 1.07 -13.70
CA LYS A 143 -12.62 1.07 -12.41
C LYS A 143 -13.14 2.15 -11.46
N LYS A 144 -13.43 3.35 -11.99
CA LYS A 144 -14.04 4.47 -11.25
C LYS A 144 -15.47 4.14 -10.83
N ALA A 145 -16.30 3.62 -11.75
CA ALA A 145 -17.69 3.24 -11.46
C ALA A 145 -17.79 2.17 -10.37
N MET A 146 -16.89 1.18 -10.39
CA MET A 146 -16.81 0.12 -9.37
C MET A 146 -16.22 0.61 -8.03
N CYS A 147 -15.61 1.80 -7.99
CA CYS A 147 -14.92 2.26 -6.79
C CYS A 147 -15.90 2.50 -5.64
N ARG A 148 -15.62 1.94 -4.46
CA ARG A 148 -16.46 2.04 -3.24
C ARG A 148 -17.87 1.44 -3.38
N LYS A 149 -18.12 0.61 -4.40
CA LYS A 149 -19.34 -0.19 -4.51
C LYS A 149 -19.14 -1.54 -3.81
N ASN A 150 -20.22 -2.17 -3.37
CA ASN A 150 -20.15 -3.52 -2.78
C ASN A 150 -19.79 -4.57 -3.84
N ASN A 151 -19.38 -5.77 -3.40
CA ASN A 151 -18.89 -6.82 -4.28
C ASN A 151 -19.91 -7.24 -5.35
N ARG A 152 -21.20 -7.25 -5.02
CA ARG A 152 -22.28 -7.60 -5.96
C ARG A 152 -22.36 -6.59 -7.11
N ILE A 153 -22.45 -5.30 -6.78
CA ILE A 153 -22.49 -4.21 -7.78
C ILE A 153 -21.19 -4.18 -8.58
N GLN A 154 -20.04 -4.44 -7.95
CA GLN A 154 -18.78 -4.57 -8.67
C GLN A 154 -18.83 -5.72 -9.67
N SER A 155 -19.31 -6.89 -9.26
CA SER A 155 -19.46 -8.06 -10.15
C SER A 155 -20.39 -7.77 -11.32
N ASP A 156 -21.56 -7.16 -11.07
CA ASP A 156 -22.54 -6.84 -12.11
C ASP A 156 -21.97 -5.86 -13.14
N LEU A 157 -21.28 -4.81 -12.68
CA LEU A 157 -20.59 -3.84 -13.55
C LEU A 157 -19.47 -4.49 -14.37
N PHE A 158 -18.71 -5.40 -13.76
CA PHE A 158 -17.65 -6.12 -14.45
C PHE A 158 -18.23 -7.05 -15.53
N CYS A 159 -19.25 -7.85 -15.18
CA CYS A 159 -19.95 -8.72 -16.11
C CYS A 159 -20.62 -7.97 -17.26
N GLY A 160 -21.20 -6.79 -17.01
CA GLY A 160 -21.76 -5.94 -18.06
C GLY A 160 -20.72 -5.30 -18.98
N ALA A 161 -19.49 -5.12 -18.51
CA ALA A 161 -18.40 -4.56 -19.32
C ALA A 161 -17.64 -5.61 -20.14
N LEU A 162 -17.61 -6.88 -19.70
CA LEU A 162 -17.00 -8.00 -20.44
C LEU A 162 -17.49 -8.16 -21.89
N PRO A 163 -18.81 -8.14 -22.20
CA PRO A 163 -19.29 -8.25 -23.58
C PRO A 163 -18.98 -7.01 -24.44
N ILE A 164 -18.76 -5.84 -23.84
CA ILE A 164 -18.38 -4.61 -24.57
C ILE A 164 -16.87 -4.60 -24.92
N ILE A 165 -16.08 -5.41 -24.21
CA ILE A 165 -14.63 -5.56 -24.40
C ILE A 165 -14.32 -6.78 -25.29
N GLU A 166 -15.25 -7.20 -26.16
CA GLU A 166 -15.07 -8.32 -27.13
C GLU A 166 -13.93 -8.15 -28.15
N LYS A 167 -13.19 -7.04 -28.14
CA LYS A 167 -11.93 -6.91 -28.89
C LYS A 167 -10.73 -6.95 -27.94
N TRP A 168 -10.54 -8.10 -27.29
CA TRP A 168 -9.29 -8.48 -26.61
C TRP A 168 -8.06 -8.49 -27.54
N LYS A 169 -8.24 -8.32 -28.86
CA LYS A 169 -7.18 -8.15 -29.87
C LYS A 169 -6.18 -7.01 -29.59
N TYR A 170 -6.46 -6.09 -28.66
CA TYR A 170 -5.53 -5.02 -28.27
C TYR A 170 -4.63 -5.37 -27.07
N LEU A 171 -4.80 -6.53 -26.42
CA LEU A 171 -3.98 -6.94 -25.27
C LEU A 171 -2.97 -8.05 -25.59
N GLU A 172 -3.05 -8.69 -26.77
CA GLU A 172 -2.10 -9.72 -27.23
C GLU A 172 -0.96 -9.16 -28.10
N ALA A 173 -0.99 -7.87 -28.42
CA ALA A 173 0.04 -7.21 -29.23
C ALA A 173 0.82 -6.20 -28.37
N GLU A 174 1.58 -6.69 -27.38
CA GLU A 174 2.77 -6.04 -26.81
C GLU A 174 3.53 -7.02 -25.89
#